data_AF-A0A933T9S7-F1
#
_entry.id   AF-A0A933T9S7-F1
#
_cell.length_a   1.000
_cell.length_b   1.000
_cell.length_c   1.000
_cell.angle_alpha   90.00
_cell.angle_beta   90.00
_cell.angle_gamma   90.00
#
_symmetry.space_group_name_H-M   'P 1'
#
loop_
_entity.id
_entity.type
_entity.pdbx_description
1 polymer ?
#
loop_
_entity_poly.entity_id
_entity_poly.type
_entity_poly.pdbx_seq_one_letter_code
_entity_poly.pdbx_strand_id
1 'polypeptide(L)'
;MRAVKLVLIMLFIALPLTAFAAEKKANSIDELAKMYDSSSCKACHAEIYSQWEKSMHSRSLFGTKRTMGGYKGMIEAGLMKAWAKSGVKEIKDIKMEHFAQCFKCHLPHAVKDGSDELARQLAKAFVDGDAATLKKVGINCIVCHNTKAIVHKWQDGEPEKGVIYGSKDGAHPDATYKTMKKSVIMGEAVACGQCHGTGPNLEFPQPSQCGTAYGSYLHAYIPAGGTETCQDCHMKKDGKGHLMPAHGDKDMMKRGISVEVDATAYKFLLKAGDSIPKAVVTVKMVNKAGHRIPDG
;
A
#
# COMPACT_ATOMS: atom_id res chain seq x y z
N MET A 1 42.47 16.54 50.08
CA MET A 1 41.74 16.78 48.81
C MET A 1 42.33 16.00 47.61
N ARG A 2 42.57 14.68 47.71
CA ARG A 2 43.01 13.87 46.55
C ARG A 2 42.40 12.47 46.44
N ALA A 3 41.74 11.95 47.48
CA ALA A 3 41.13 10.62 47.46
C ALA A 3 39.64 10.60 47.02
N VAL A 4 38.95 11.74 47.00
CA VAL A 4 37.49 11.80 46.74
C VAL A 4 37.15 11.99 45.25
N LYS A 5 38.13 12.29 44.40
CA LYS A 5 37.90 12.48 42.94
C LYS A 5 37.93 11.18 42.11
N LEU A 6 38.36 10.06 42.68
CA LEU A 6 38.51 8.79 41.96
C LEU A 6 37.28 7.86 42.04
N VAL A 7 36.38 8.09 43.00
CA VAL A 7 35.17 7.25 43.16
C VAL A 7 34.03 7.69 42.23
N LEU A 8 34.01 8.95 41.79
CA LEU A 8 32.98 9.48 40.87
C LEU A 8 33.23 9.19 39.39
N ILE A 9 34.42 8.71 39.01
CA ILE A 9 34.74 8.36 37.61
C ILE A 9 34.48 6.86 37.32
N MET A 10 34.47 5.99 38.34
CA MET A 10 34.12 4.58 38.15
C MET A 10 32.62 4.28 38.18
N LEU A 11 31.77 5.22 38.63
CA LEU A 11 30.31 4.98 38.67
C LEU A 11 29.59 5.24 37.33
N PHE A 12 30.30 5.73 36.30
CA PHE A 12 29.72 5.99 34.98
C PHE A 12 29.90 4.84 33.97
N ILE A 13 30.53 3.72 34.36
CA ILE A 13 30.82 2.58 33.47
C ILE A 13 29.85 1.39 33.70
N ALA A 14 28.86 1.54 34.60
CA ALA A 14 27.82 0.54 34.84
C ALA A 14 26.45 0.99 34.31
N LEU A 15 26.40 1.62 33.13
CA LEU A 15 25.19 1.58 32.32
C LEU A 15 25.15 0.19 31.69
N PRO A 16 24.14 -0.65 31.99
CA PRO A 16 23.95 -1.85 31.19
C PRO A 16 23.74 -1.36 29.76
N LEU A 17 24.67 -1.69 28.87
CA LEU A 17 24.34 -1.83 27.45
C LEU A 17 23.24 -2.88 27.41
N THR A 18 21.99 -2.46 27.57
CA THR A 18 20.88 -3.13 26.95
C THR A 18 21.18 -3.02 25.47
N ALA A 19 21.94 -3.99 24.96
CA ALA A 19 21.93 -4.32 23.56
C ALA A 19 20.46 -4.53 23.24
N PHE A 20 19.83 -3.50 22.67
CA PHE A 20 18.58 -3.67 21.96
C PHE A 20 18.92 -4.74 20.93
N ALA A 21 18.52 -5.98 21.22
CA ALA A 21 18.68 -7.07 20.28
C ALA A 21 17.93 -6.61 19.04
N ALA A 22 18.68 -6.21 18.01
CA ALA A 22 18.10 -5.80 16.75
C ALA A 22 17.19 -6.96 16.33
N GLU A 23 15.90 -6.67 16.18
CA GLU A 23 14.93 -7.69 15.79
C GLU A 23 15.45 -8.39 14.54
N LYS A 24 15.48 -9.73 14.59
CA LYS A 24 16.03 -10.53 13.50
C LYS A 24 15.24 -10.24 12.23
N LYS A 25 15.88 -9.58 11.26
CA LYS A 25 15.33 -9.35 9.93
C LYS A 25 15.19 -10.68 9.17
N ALA A 26 14.18 -10.77 8.31
CA ALA A 26 13.98 -11.85 7.36
C ALA A 26 15.05 -11.77 6.25
N ASN A 27 15.81 -12.85 6.08
CA ASN A 27 16.82 -13.00 5.05
C ASN A 27 16.26 -13.68 3.79
N SER A 28 15.03 -14.18 3.84
CA SER A 28 14.38 -14.85 2.71
C SER A 28 12.88 -14.55 2.63
N ILE A 29 12.31 -14.82 1.46
CA ILE A 29 10.87 -14.67 1.22
C ILE A 29 10.07 -15.60 2.14
N ASP A 30 10.55 -16.82 2.38
CA ASP A 30 9.88 -17.79 3.27
C ASP A 30 9.95 -17.37 4.74
N GLU A 31 11.06 -16.78 5.18
CA GLU A 31 11.16 -16.21 6.54
C GLU A 31 10.19 -15.05 6.72
N LEU A 32 10.08 -14.14 5.75
CA LEU A 32 9.13 -13.03 5.81
C LEU A 32 7.69 -13.54 5.80
N ALA A 33 7.36 -14.50 4.93
CA ALA A 33 6.05 -15.12 4.85
C ALA A 33 5.65 -15.75 6.20
N LYS A 34 6.58 -16.41 6.89
CA LYS A 34 6.36 -16.99 8.21
C LYS A 34 6.16 -15.92 9.29
N MET A 35 6.92 -14.82 9.27
CA MET A 35 6.77 -13.71 10.22
C MET A 35 5.40 -13.05 10.13
N TYR A 36 4.79 -13.10 8.95
CA TYR A 36 3.51 -12.47 8.62
C TYR A 36 2.45 -13.52 8.24
N ASP A 37 2.53 -14.74 8.75
CA ASP A 37 1.57 -15.77 8.40
C ASP A 37 0.17 -15.44 8.97
N SER A 38 -0.81 -15.30 8.07
CA SER A 38 -2.22 -15.02 8.41
C SER A 38 -3.12 -16.24 8.21
N SER A 39 -2.53 -17.43 8.05
CA SER A 39 -3.29 -18.67 7.87
C SER A 39 -4.24 -18.97 9.04
N SER A 40 -3.85 -18.63 10.28
CA SER A 40 -4.71 -18.82 11.46
C SER A 40 -5.96 -17.94 11.43
N CYS A 41 -5.88 -16.76 10.80
CA CYS A 41 -7.02 -15.86 10.64
C CYS A 41 -8.16 -16.52 9.86
N LYS A 42 -7.83 -17.37 8.86
CA LYS A 42 -8.81 -18.10 8.05
C LYS A 42 -9.69 -19.04 8.89
N ALA A 43 -9.17 -19.59 9.99
CA ALA A 43 -9.90 -20.55 10.81
C ALA A 43 -11.14 -19.93 11.47
N CYS A 44 -11.07 -18.66 11.87
CA CYS A 44 -12.18 -17.94 12.50
C CYS A 44 -12.84 -16.89 11.57
N HIS A 45 -12.14 -16.42 10.54
CA HIS A 45 -12.59 -15.36 9.63
C HIS A 45 -12.58 -15.79 8.16
N ALA A 46 -13.13 -16.97 7.87
CA ALA A 46 -13.07 -17.60 6.55
C ALA A 46 -13.64 -16.73 5.41
N GLU A 47 -14.75 -16.03 5.65
CA GLU A 47 -15.36 -15.15 4.64
C GLU A 47 -14.46 -13.95 4.31
N ILE A 48 -14.00 -13.23 5.35
CA ILE A 48 -13.07 -12.10 5.22
C ILE A 48 -11.79 -12.54 4.50
N TYR A 49 -11.24 -13.69 4.89
CA TYR A 49 -10.05 -14.26 4.25
C TYR A 49 -10.31 -14.53 2.77
N SER A 50 -11.45 -15.12 2.40
CA SER A 50 -11.80 -15.40 1.00
C SER A 50 -11.97 -14.12 0.16
N GLN A 51 -12.53 -13.06 0.75
CA GLN A 51 -12.63 -11.75 0.11
C GLN A 51 -11.24 -11.15 -0.12
N TRP A 52 -10.40 -11.11 0.93
CA TRP A 52 -9.03 -10.61 0.85
C TRP A 52 -8.17 -11.38 -0.15
N GLU A 53 -8.24 -12.71 -0.16
CA GLU A 53 -7.42 -13.56 -1.04
C GLU A 53 -7.64 -13.22 -2.53
N LYS A 54 -8.86 -12.78 -2.89
CA LYS A 54 -9.23 -12.35 -4.24
C LYS A 54 -8.91 -10.88 -4.53
N SER A 55 -8.54 -10.08 -3.52
CA SER A 55 -8.25 -8.66 -3.66
C SER A 55 -6.97 -8.37 -4.45
N MET A 56 -6.70 -7.09 -4.73
CA MET A 56 -5.40 -6.66 -5.24
C MET A 56 -4.35 -6.55 -4.13
N HIS A 57 -4.77 -6.41 -2.86
CA HIS A 57 -3.88 -6.35 -1.71
C HIS A 57 -3.15 -7.68 -1.48
N SER A 58 -3.85 -8.82 -1.58
CA SER A 58 -3.23 -10.17 -1.52
C SER A 58 -2.27 -10.44 -2.68
N ARG A 59 -2.37 -9.65 -3.75
CA ARG A 59 -1.56 -9.76 -4.98
C ARG A 59 -0.69 -8.52 -5.18
N SER A 60 -0.34 -7.82 -4.10
CA SER A 60 0.30 -6.51 -4.16
C SER A 60 1.61 -6.48 -4.94
N LEU A 61 2.33 -7.60 -5.06
CA LEU A 61 3.61 -7.65 -5.79
C LEU A 61 3.50 -8.01 -7.28
N PHE A 62 2.46 -8.74 -7.69
CA PHE A 62 2.36 -9.26 -9.06
C PHE A 62 1.10 -8.81 -9.81
N GLY A 63 0.05 -8.43 -9.07
CA GLY A 63 -1.18 -7.84 -9.59
C GLY A 63 -1.77 -8.61 -10.79
N THR A 64 -2.11 -7.85 -11.84
CA THR A 64 -2.56 -8.36 -13.15
C THR A 64 -1.41 -8.46 -14.17
N LYS A 65 -0.20 -8.83 -13.71
CA LYS A 65 1.09 -8.85 -14.45
C LYS A 65 1.76 -7.48 -14.65
N ARG A 66 0.99 -6.39 -14.74
CA ARG A 66 1.55 -5.02 -14.90
C ARG A 66 2.45 -4.60 -13.74
N THR A 67 2.09 -4.96 -12.51
CA THR A 67 2.88 -4.65 -11.31
C THR A 67 4.26 -5.31 -11.36
N MET A 68 4.30 -6.60 -11.68
CA MET A 68 5.56 -7.34 -11.83
C MET A 68 6.44 -6.76 -12.94
N GLY A 69 5.84 -6.42 -14.09
CA GLY A 69 6.54 -5.73 -15.18
C GLY A 69 7.08 -4.36 -14.77
N GLY A 70 6.36 -3.62 -13.93
CA GLY A 70 6.80 -2.36 -13.36
C GLY A 70 8.05 -2.50 -12.49
N TYR A 71 8.09 -3.51 -11.60
CA TYR A 71 9.29 -3.82 -10.81
C TYR A 71 10.46 -4.27 -11.68
N LYS A 72 10.21 -5.13 -12.66
CA LYS A 72 11.24 -5.56 -13.62
C LYS A 72 11.84 -4.36 -14.36
N GLY A 73 11.00 -3.47 -14.91
CA GLY A 73 11.45 -2.25 -15.57
C GLY A 73 12.20 -1.30 -14.62
N MET A 74 11.72 -1.15 -13.39
CA MET A 74 12.41 -0.37 -12.35
C MET A 74 13.82 -0.92 -12.07
N ILE A 75 13.98 -2.24 -12.02
CA ILE A 75 15.28 -2.89 -11.78
C ILE A 75 16.19 -2.76 -13.02
N GLU A 76 15.75 -3.25 -14.17
CA GLU A 76 16.59 -3.40 -15.36
C GLU A 76 16.83 -2.09 -16.11
N ALA A 77 15.82 -1.22 -16.19
CA ALA A 77 15.91 0.07 -16.89
C ALA A 77 16.16 1.25 -15.94
N GLY A 78 15.69 1.16 -14.69
CA GLY A 78 15.95 2.17 -13.67
C GLY A 78 17.28 1.94 -12.96
N LEU A 79 17.27 1.13 -11.92
CA LEU A 79 18.41 0.90 -11.00
C LEU A 79 19.71 0.56 -11.73
N MET A 80 19.66 -0.41 -12.66
CA MET A 80 20.84 -0.91 -13.37
C MET A 80 21.30 -0.01 -14.54
N LYS A 81 20.49 0.99 -14.94
CA LYS A 81 20.77 1.83 -16.12
C LYS A 81 20.53 3.31 -15.84
N ALA A 82 19.28 3.78 -15.94
CA ALA A 82 18.95 5.20 -15.93
C ALA A 82 19.35 5.91 -14.64
N TRP A 83 19.32 5.23 -13.50
CA TRP A 83 19.63 5.80 -12.19
C TRP A 83 21.12 5.65 -11.89
N ALA A 84 21.97 6.34 -12.65
CA ALA A 84 23.44 6.20 -12.60
C ALA A 84 24.09 6.42 -11.21
N LYS A 85 23.35 7.01 -10.26
CA LYS A 85 23.79 7.24 -8.87
C LYS A 85 23.21 6.24 -7.86
N SER A 86 22.47 5.23 -8.31
CA SER A 86 21.93 4.15 -7.46
C SER A 86 23.04 3.24 -6.89
N GLY A 87 24.17 3.13 -7.60
CA GLY A 87 25.22 2.16 -7.29
C GLY A 87 24.89 0.72 -7.68
N VAL A 88 23.74 0.46 -8.32
CA VAL A 88 23.31 -0.88 -8.75
C VAL A 88 23.78 -1.16 -10.17
N LYS A 89 24.55 -2.22 -10.37
CA LYS A 89 24.94 -2.73 -11.70
C LYS A 89 24.31 -4.09 -11.99
N GLU A 90 24.11 -4.89 -10.95
CA GLU A 90 23.56 -6.24 -11.02
C GLU A 90 22.74 -6.53 -9.75
N ILE A 91 22.04 -7.68 -9.72
CA ILE A 91 21.12 -8.02 -8.63
C ILE A 91 21.83 -8.01 -7.26
N LYS A 92 23.10 -8.40 -7.18
CA LYS A 92 23.83 -8.46 -5.90
C LYS A 92 24.04 -7.10 -5.23
N ASP A 93 23.98 -6.02 -6.00
CA ASP A 93 24.14 -4.65 -5.49
C ASP A 93 22.82 -4.10 -4.91
N ILE A 94 21.72 -4.83 -5.09
CA ILE A 94 20.41 -4.40 -4.62
C ILE A 94 20.31 -4.55 -3.11
N LYS A 95 19.80 -3.49 -2.48
CA LYS A 95 19.51 -3.35 -1.06
C LYS A 95 18.03 -3.03 -0.86
N MET A 96 17.53 -3.21 0.36
CA MET A 96 16.13 -2.93 0.68
C MET A 96 15.76 -1.46 0.42
N GLU A 97 16.70 -0.53 0.61
CA GLU A 97 16.49 0.91 0.34
C GLU A 97 16.10 1.20 -1.12
N HIS A 98 16.61 0.44 -2.09
CA HIS A 98 16.28 0.60 -3.50
C HIS A 98 14.81 0.29 -3.82
N PHE A 99 14.15 -0.48 -2.96
CA PHE A 99 12.73 -0.78 -3.08
C PHE A 99 11.85 0.09 -2.19
N ALA A 100 12.41 0.89 -1.28
CA ALA A 100 11.66 1.58 -0.22
C ALA A 100 10.48 2.40 -0.76
N GLN A 101 10.67 3.11 -1.87
CA GLN A 101 9.63 3.90 -2.54
C GLN A 101 8.40 3.09 -2.96
N CYS A 102 8.61 1.85 -3.41
CA CYS A 102 7.55 0.97 -3.89
C CYS A 102 7.00 0.12 -2.74
N PHE A 103 7.90 -0.41 -1.90
CA PHE A 103 7.56 -1.28 -0.80
C PHE A 103 6.85 -0.54 0.32
N LYS A 104 7.00 0.80 0.45
CA LYS A 104 6.15 1.63 1.31
C LYS A 104 4.67 1.26 1.19
N CYS A 105 4.21 0.93 -0.02
CA CYS A 105 2.82 0.58 -0.32
C CYS A 105 2.63 -0.90 -0.65
N HIS A 106 3.53 -1.51 -1.42
CA HIS A 106 3.32 -2.86 -1.98
C HIS A 106 3.79 -4.01 -1.07
N LEU A 107 4.73 -3.76 -0.17
CA LEU A 107 5.24 -4.74 0.80
C LEU A 107 5.79 -4.03 2.05
N PRO A 108 4.96 -3.26 2.77
CA PRO A 108 5.42 -2.29 3.76
C PRO A 108 6.22 -2.88 4.92
N HIS A 109 5.88 -4.10 5.33
CA HIS A 109 6.57 -4.79 6.41
C HIS A 109 8.00 -5.20 6.04
N ALA A 110 8.30 -5.45 4.75
CA ALA A 110 9.65 -5.78 4.31
C ALA A 110 10.63 -4.61 4.46
N VAL A 111 10.16 -3.36 4.41
CA VAL A 111 11.03 -2.18 4.61
C VAL A 111 11.63 -2.16 6.02
N LYS A 112 10.85 -2.57 7.02
CA LYS A 112 11.28 -2.63 8.42
C LYS A 112 12.02 -3.94 8.71
N ASP A 113 11.40 -5.05 8.34
CA ASP A 113 11.77 -6.38 8.84
C ASP A 113 12.56 -7.20 7.82
N GLY A 114 12.82 -6.67 6.64
CA GLY A 114 13.57 -7.35 5.59
C GLY A 114 15.05 -6.97 5.56
N SER A 115 15.89 -7.94 5.20
CA SER A 115 17.31 -7.73 4.93
C SER A 115 17.58 -7.42 3.45
N ASP A 116 18.84 -7.10 3.14
CA ASP A 116 19.26 -6.92 1.74
C ASP A 116 19.27 -8.25 0.97
N GLU A 117 19.51 -9.38 1.64
CA GLU A 117 19.37 -10.72 1.05
C GLU A 117 17.95 -10.97 0.54
N LEU A 118 16.94 -10.62 1.34
CA LEU A 118 15.54 -10.68 0.92
C LEU A 118 15.30 -9.76 -0.29
N ALA A 119 15.84 -8.53 -0.28
CA ALA A 119 15.70 -7.60 -1.40
C ALA A 119 16.23 -8.21 -2.70
N ARG A 120 17.38 -8.90 -2.65
CA ARG A 120 17.97 -9.59 -3.81
C ARG A 120 17.12 -10.77 -4.30
N GLN A 121 16.53 -11.54 -3.39
CA GLN A 121 15.59 -12.62 -3.77
C GLN A 121 14.35 -12.07 -4.46
N LEU A 122 13.76 -11.00 -3.92
CA LEU A 122 12.62 -10.33 -4.53
C LEU A 122 12.97 -9.75 -5.90
N ALA A 123 14.13 -9.10 -6.03
CA ALA A 123 14.62 -8.58 -7.30
C ALA A 123 14.74 -9.67 -8.37
N LYS A 124 15.33 -10.81 -8.01
CA LYS A 124 15.43 -11.97 -8.90
C LYS A 124 14.05 -12.49 -9.30
N ALA A 125 13.14 -12.65 -8.36
CA ALA A 125 11.77 -13.10 -8.64
C ALA A 125 11.03 -12.14 -9.61
N PHE A 126 11.20 -10.82 -9.48
CA PHE A 126 10.63 -9.85 -10.41
C PHE A 126 11.23 -9.95 -11.82
N VAL A 127 12.56 -10.05 -11.93
CA VAL A 127 13.27 -10.15 -13.22
C VAL A 127 12.89 -11.43 -13.97
N ASP A 128 12.82 -12.55 -13.25
CA ASP A 128 12.47 -13.87 -13.78
C ASP A 128 10.97 -14.02 -14.07
N GLY A 129 10.14 -13.12 -13.53
CA GLY A 129 8.69 -13.22 -13.63
C GLY A 129 8.08 -14.34 -12.78
N ASP A 130 8.73 -14.70 -11.67
CA ASP A 130 8.32 -15.77 -10.77
C ASP A 130 7.19 -15.33 -9.83
N ALA A 131 5.97 -15.30 -10.38
CA ALA A 131 4.77 -14.98 -9.64
C ALA A 131 4.46 -15.97 -8.50
N ALA A 132 4.91 -17.24 -8.60
CA ALA A 132 4.66 -18.24 -7.57
C ALA A 132 5.42 -17.92 -6.29
N THR A 133 6.68 -17.50 -6.42
CA THR A 133 7.50 -17.03 -5.30
C THR A 133 6.95 -15.70 -4.75
N LEU A 134 6.61 -14.74 -5.61
CA LEU A 134 6.06 -13.45 -5.18
C LEU A 134 4.72 -13.58 -4.44
N LYS A 135 3.92 -14.61 -4.75
CA LYS A 135 2.62 -14.84 -4.08
C LYS A 135 2.75 -15.21 -2.59
N LYS A 136 3.91 -15.67 -2.15
CA LYS A 136 4.14 -16.04 -0.74
C LYS A 136 4.08 -14.85 0.22
N VAL A 137 4.33 -13.64 -0.29
CA VAL A 137 4.39 -12.41 0.51
C VAL A 137 3.56 -11.30 -0.15
N GLY A 138 2.95 -10.46 0.68
CA GLY A 138 2.07 -9.39 0.20
C GLY A 138 1.34 -8.71 1.33
N ILE A 139 0.45 -7.78 1.01
CA ILE A 139 -0.37 -7.12 2.03
C ILE A 139 -1.43 -8.12 2.51
N ASN A 140 -1.39 -8.45 3.80
CA ASN A 140 -2.32 -9.39 4.42
C ASN A 140 -2.95 -8.84 5.71
N CYS A 141 -3.65 -9.70 6.45
CA CYS A 141 -4.35 -9.33 7.68
C CYS A 141 -3.43 -8.61 8.68
N ILE A 142 -2.23 -9.14 8.91
CA ILE A 142 -1.29 -8.62 9.91
C ILE A 142 -0.72 -7.26 9.47
N VAL A 143 -0.50 -7.07 8.16
CA VAL A 143 -0.03 -5.80 7.64
C VAL A 143 -1.01 -4.67 7.97
N CYS A 144 -2.30 -4.88 7.73
CA CYS A 144 -3.33 -3.87 7.98
C CYS A 144 -3.72 -3.79 9.46
N HIS A 145 -3.93 -4.93 10.11
CA HIS A 145 -4.40 -5.03 11.49
C HIS A 145 -3.29 -4.99 12.54
N ASN A 146 -2.02 -4.81 12.15
CA ASN A 146 -0.93 -4.57 13.10
C ASN A 146 0.06 -3.54 12.54
N THR A 147 0.84 -3.87 11.50
CA THR A 147 1.96 -3.04 11.02
C THR A 147 1.55 -1.61 10.66
N LYS A 148 0.36 -1.44 10.08
CA LYS A 148 -0.20 -0.15 9.64
C LYS A 148 -1.40 0.30 10.46
N ALA A 149 -1.62 -0.29 11.63
CA ALA A 149 -2.78 0.02 12.46
C ALA A 149 -2.66 1.33 13.26
N ILE A 150 -1.45 1.91 13.31
CA ILE A 150 -1.14 3.14 14.04
C ILE A 150 -0.38 4.10 13.13
N VAL A 151 -0.85 5.34 13.02
CA VAL A 151 -0.23 6.42 12.24
C VAL A 151 0.51 7.39 13.14
N HIS A 152 -0.11 7.85 14.24
CA HIS A 152 0.47 8.85 15.11
C HIS A 152 1.41 8.25 16.17
N LYS A 153 2.53 7.69 15.74
CA LYS A 153 3.43 6.90 16.59
C LYS A 153 3.97 7.65 17.82
N TRP A 154 4.07 8.97 17.77
CA TRP A 154 4.52 9.77 18.92
C TRP A 154 3.44 9.96 19.99
N GLN A 155 2.17 9.69 19.64
CA GLN A 155 1.02 9.82 20.51
C GLN A 155 0.51 8.43 20.94
N ASP A 156 0.41 7.52 19.97
CA ASP A 156 -0.21 6.20 20.11
C ASP A 156 0.81 5.06 20.26
N GLY A 157 2.11 5.36 20.09
CA GLY A 157 3.19 4.37 20.14
C GLY A 157 3.39 3.57 18.84
N GLU A 158 4.25 2.54 18.92
CA GLU A 158 4.46 1.59 17.82
C GLU A 158 3.47 0.42 17.92
N PRO A 159 3.09 -0.22 16.80
CA PRO A 159 2.29 -1.44 16.85
C PRO A 159 2.91 -2.52 17.73
N GLU A 160 2.17 -2.92 18.76
CA GLU A 160 2.58 -3.97 19.69
C GLU A 160 2.59 -5.37 19.05
N LYS A 161 3.58 -6.19 19.42
CA LYS A 161 3.65 -7.60 19.01
C LYS A 161 2.49 -8.39 19.63
N GLY A 162 1.93 -9.32 18.86
CA GLY A 162 0.84 -10.19 19.34
C GLY A 162 -0.51 -9.48 19.53
N VAL A 163 -0.65 -8.23 19.04
CA VAL A 163 -1.89 -7.45 19.09
C VAL A 163 -2.48 -7.30 17.69
N ILE A 164 -3.80 -7.49 17.57
CA ILE A 164 -4.57 -7.15 16.37
C ILE A 164 -5.44 -5.95 16.66
N TYR A 165 -5.36 -4.95 15.81
CA TYR A 165 -6.12 -3.73 15.94
C TYR A 165 -7.40 -3.80 15.10
N GLY A 166 -8.49 -3.29 15.64
CA GLY A 166 -9.81 -3.36 15.01
C GLY A 166 -10.79 -2.37 15.64
N SER A 167 -12.05 -2.76 15.74
CA SER A 167 -13.12 -1.92 16.31
C SER A 167 -13.34 -2.09 17.80
N LYS A 168 -12.69 -3.07 18.44
CA LYS A 168 -12.92 -3.47 19.83
C LYS A 168 -11.61 -3.72 20.56
N ASP A 169 -11.65 -3.53 21.88
CA ASP A 169 -10.62 -3.97 22.82
C ASP A 169 -10.99 -5.32 23.44
N GLY A 170 -9.98 -6.10 23.84
CA GLY A 170 -10.19 -7.30 24.65
C GLY A 170 -9.22 -8.44 24.36
N ALA A 171 -9.54 -9.63 24.86
CA ALA A 171 -8.81 -10.85 24.54
C ALA A 171 -9.16 -11.34 23.12
N HIS A 172 -8.17 -11.88 22.42
CA HIS A 172 -8.32 -12.51 21.12
C HIS A 172 -7.99 -14.01 21.23
N PRO A 173 -8.82 -14.90 20.66
CA PRO A 173 -8.69 -16.35 20.89
C PRO A 173 -7.57 -17.03 20.07
N ASP A 174 -6.79 -16.28 19.29
CA ASP A 174 -5.70 -16.84 18.49
C ASP A 174 -4.47 -17.17 19.35
N ALA A 175 -3.72 -18.20 18.96
CA ALA A 175 -2.57 -18.68 19.72
C ALA A 175 -1.40 -17.67 19.75
N THR A 176 -1.24 -16.89 18.68
CA THR A 176 -0.17 -15.88 18.52
C THR A 176 -0.68 -14.49 18.88
N TYR A 177 -1.84 -14.13 18.36
CA TYR A 177 -2.47 -12.83 18.58
C TYR A 177 -3.51 -12.94 19.68
N LYS A 178 -3.11 -12.68 20.92
CA LYS A 178 -3.96 -12.90 22.11
C LYS A 178 -4.74 -11.67 22.56
N THR A 179 -4.50 -10.53 21.92
CA THR A 179 -5.08 -9.24 22.32
C THR A 179 -5.65 -8.51 21.11
N MET A 180 -6.86 -8.00 21.25
CA MET A 180 -7.44 -7.00 20.36
C MET A 180 -7.35 -5.62 21.00
N LYS A 181 -7.03 -4.61 20.19
CA LYS A 181 -7.14 -3.20 20.58
C LYS A 181 -7.98 -2.43 19.58
N LYS A 182 -8.73 -1.43 20.07
CA LYS A 182 -9.44 -0.51 19.20
C LYS A 182 -8.44 0.40 18.49
N SER A 183 -8.49 0.42 17.16
CA SER A 183 -7.73 1.37 16.34
C SER A 183 -8.49 2.69 16.25
N VAL A 184 -7.76 3.79 16.41
CA VAL A 184 -8.29 5.15 16.20
C VAL A 184 -8.38 5.52 14.72
N ILE A 185 -7.67 4.81 13.83
CA ILE A 185 -7.61 5.15 12.40
C ILE A 185 -8.33 4.16 11.49
N MET A 186 -8.59 2.92 11.91
CA MET A 186 -9.03 1.86 10.99
C MET A 186 -10.44 2.09 10.41
N GLY A 187 -11.25 2.91 11.08
CA GLY A 187 -12.52 3.41 10.57
C GLY A 187 -12.40 4.66 9.69
N GLU A 188 -11.22 5.27 9.60
CA GLU A 188 -10.96 6.57 8.98
C GLU A 188 -10.17 6.44 7.68
N ALA A 189 -10.39 7.37 6.75
CA ALA A 189 -9.72 7.36 5.43
C ALA A 189 -8.17 7.38 5.54
N VAL A 190 -7.61 7.94 6.63
CA VAL A 190 -6.17 8.00 6.87
C VAL A 190 -5.52 6.62 6.96
N ALA A 191 -6.24 5.57 7.39
CA ALA A 191 -5.71 4.21 7.38
C ALA A 191 -5.31 3.77 5.97
N CYS A 192 -6.17 4.05 4.98
CA CYS A 192 -5.91 3.79 3.56
C CYS A 192 -4.86 4.77 3.00
N GLY A 193 -4.90 6.02 3.46
CA GLY A 193 -4.00 7.10 3.04
C GLY A 193 -2.51 6.85 3.30
N GLN A 194 -2.16 5.89 4.17
CA GLN A 194 -0.76 5.48 4.36
C GLN A 194 -0.11 4.91 3.08
N CYS A 195 -0.90 4.25 2.23
CA CYS A 195 -0.44 3.67 0.95
C CYS A 195 -1.04 4.40 -0.25
N HIS A 196 -2.28 4.88 -0.12
CA HIS A 196 -3.01 5.62 -1.15
C HIS A 196 -2.88 7.13 -0.95
N GLY A 197 -1.73 7.62 -0.48
CA GLY A 197 -1.54 8.95 0.10
C GLY A 197 -1.70 10.19 -0.81
N THR A 198 -0.84 11.18 -0.57
CA THR A 198 -0.87 12.50 -1.19
C THR A 198 0.33 12.73 -2.11
N GLY A 199 0.77 11.71 -2.86
CA GLY A 199 1.97 11.79 -3.68
C GLY A 199 2.10 13.09 -4.52
N PRO A 200 3.31 13.53 -4.88
CA PRO A 200 4.53 12.72 -4.95
C PRO A 200 5.17 12.39 -3.61
N ASN A 201 5.75 11.19 -3.51
CA ASN A 201 6.56 10.75 -2.38
C ASN A 201 8.00 11.28 -2.57
N LEU A 202 8.23 12.54 -2.18
CA LEU A 202 9.51 13.24 -2.33
C LEU A 202 10.54 12.87 -1.24
N GLU A 203 10.15 12.07 -0.24
CA GLU A 203 11.01 11.64 0.86
C GLU A 203 12.05 10.59 0.47
N PHE A 204 11.92 9.99 -0.72
CA PHE A 204 12.83 8.94 -1.19
C PHE A 204 13.91 9.51 -2.13
N PRO A 205 15.10 8.88 -2.16
CA PRO A 205 16.18 9.27 -3.09
C PRO A 205 15.76 9.27 -4.56
N GLN A 206 14.79 8.43 -4.92
CA GLN A 206 14.13 8.44 -6.22
C GLN A 206 12.62 8.67 -6.02
N PRO A 207 12.14 9.91 -6.13
CA PRO A 207 10.73 10.19 -5.89
C PRO A 207 9.78 9.45 -6.83
N SER A 208 8.55 9.21 -6.36
CA SER A 208 7.49 8.59 -7.17
C SER A 208 6.18 9.37 -7.08
N GLN A 209 5.42 9.40 -8.19
CA GLN A 209 4.11 10.04 -8.28
C GLN A 209 2.96 9.08 -7.91
N CYS A 210 3.24 8.01 -7.16
CA CYS A 210 2.27 6.98 -6.80
C CYS A 210 1.46 7.34 -5.54
N GLY A 211 0.29 6.71 -5.37
CA GLY A 211 -0.52 6.82 -4.15
C GLY A 211 -1.00 8.25 -3.91
N THR A 212 -1.97 8.69 -4.70
CA THR A 212 -2.43 10.09 -4.77
C THR A 212 -3.94 10.26 -4.49
N ALA A 213 -4.64 9.15 -4.26
CA ALA A 213 -6.08 9.11 -4.04
C ALA A 213 -6.51 9.84 -2.77
N TYR A 214 -5.75 9.71 -1.68
CA TYR A 214 -6.01 10.38 -0.42
C TYR A 214 -5.80 11.89 -0.54
N GLY A 215 -4.83 12.32 -1.35
CA GLY A 215 -4.65 13.74 -1.67
C GLY A 215 -5.87 14.34 -2.37
N SER A 216 -6.40 13.67 -3.40
CA SER A 216 -7.61 14.15 -4.08
C SER A 216 -8.88 14.00 -3.23
N TYR A 217 -8.95 12.98 -2.37
CA TYR A 217 -9.98 12.86 -1.34
C TYR A 217 -10.01 14.06 -0.39
N LEU A 218 -8.86 14.43 0.19
CA LEU A 218 -8.77 15.54 1.13
C LEU A 218 -8.96 16.91 0.47
N HIS A 219 -8.45 17.10 -0.75
CA HIS A 219 -8.39 18.43 -1.36
C HIS A 219 -9.55 18.72 -2.32
N ALA A 220 -10.31 17.72 -2.74
CA ALA A 220 -11.44 17.91 -3.65
C ALA A 220 -12.74 17.33 -3.11
N TYR A 221 -12.76 16.08 -2.62
CA TYR A 221 -14.01 15.44 -2.20
C TYR A 221 -14.55 16.00 -0.88
N ILE A 222 -13.72 16.05 0.18
CA ILE A 222 -14.15 16.60 1.48
C ILE A 222 -14.59 18.08 1.35
N PRO A 223 -13.82 18.99 0.72
CA PRO A 223 -14.22 20.40 0.60
C PRO A 223 -15.47 20.61 -0.26
N ALA A 224 -15.79 19.68 -1.16
CA ALA A 224 -17.02 19.69 -1.96
C ALA A 224 -18.24 19.14 -1.21
N GLY A 225 -18.13 18.88 0.10
CA GLY A 225 -19.21 18.34 0.93
C GLY A 225 -19.29 16.81 0.97
N GLY A 226 -18.25 16.11 0.52
CA GLY A 226 -18.13 14.67 0.68
C GLY A 226 -18.02 14.27 2.16
N THR A 227 -18.77 13.24 2.56
CA THR A 227 -18.86 12.80 3.98
C THR A 227 -18.44 11.36 4.20
N GLU A 228 -18.13 10.61 3.15
CA GLU A 228 -17.89 9.18 3.23
C GLU A 228 -16.41 8.85 3.26
N THR A 229 -16.03 7.87 4.07
CA THR A 229 -14.65 7.36 4.12
C THR A 229 -14.35 6.45 2.93
N CYS A 230 -13.05 6.15 2.73
CA CYS A 230 -12.63 5.13 1.79
C CYS A 230 -13.33 3.79 2.06
N GLN A 231 -13.45 3.42 3.34
CA GLN A 231 -14.08 2.18 3.81
C GLN A 231 -15.58 2.15 3.52
N ASP A 232 -16.29 3.27 3.63
CA ASP A 232 -17.71 3.34 3.33
C ASP A 232 -17.98 2.95 1.87
N CYS A 233 -17.18 3.49 0.94
CA CYS A 233 -17.32 3.21 -0.49
C CYS A 233 -16.73 1.86 -0.93
N HIS A 234 -15.54 1.50 -0.45
CA HIS A 234 -14.79 0.32 -0.94
C HIS A 234 -14.95 -0.95 -0.11
N MET A 235 -15.58 -0.89 1.08
CA MET A 235 -15.78 -2.07 1.93
C MET A 235 -17.24 -2.28 2.32
N LYS A 236 -18.00 -1.21 2.60
CA LYS A 236 -19.35 -1.32 3.19
C LYS A 236 -20.47 -1.31 2.13
N LYS A 237 -20.54 -0.26 1.30
CA LYS A 237 -21.70 0.01 0.43
C LYS A 237 -22.05 -1.07 -0.59
N ASP A 238 -21.06 -1.77 -1.12
CA ASP A 238 -21.27 -2.87 -2.06
C ASP A 238 -21.29 -4.25 -1.39
N GLY A 239 -21.12 -4.31 -0.07
CA GLY A 239 -20.99 -5.58 0.65
C GLY A 239 -19.78 -6.41 0.23
N LYS A 240 -18.80 -5.82 -0.48
CA LYS A 240 -17.62 -6.55 -0.97
C LYS A 240 -16.50 -6.63 0.07
N GLY A 241 -16.63 -5.91 1.19
CA GLY A 241 -15.79 -6.07 2.38
C GLY A 241 -14.30 -5.98 2.07
N HIS A 242 -13.56 -7.04 2.40
CA HIS A 242 -12.11 -7.08 2.23
C HIS A 242 -11.65 -7.38 0.79
N LEU A 243 -12.58 -7.49 -0.16
CA LEU A 243 -12.23 -7.53 -1.59
C LEU A 243 -11.64 -6.18 -2.03
N MET A 244 -12.13 -5.07 -1.45
CA MET A 244 -11.70 -3.69 -1.72
C MET A 244 -11.55 -3.43 -3.23
N PRO A 245 -12.65 -3.54 -4.00
CA PRO A 245 -12.61 -3.47 -5.45
C PRO A 245 -12.19 -2.08 -5.96
N ALA A 246 -11.65 -2.09 -7.18
CA ALA A 246 -11.22 -0.89 -7.92
C ALA A 246 -11.66 -1.02 -9.39
N HIS A 247 -10.87 -0.49 -10.34
CA HIS A 247 -11.23 -0.42 -11.76
C HIS A 247 -11.48 -1.78 -12.47
N GLY A 248 -10.99 -2.90 -11.90
CA GLY A 248 -11.27 -4.23 -12.42
C GLY A 248 -12.70 -4.74 -12.13
N ASP A 249 -13.43 -4.04 -11.27
CA ASP A 249 -14.79 -4.40 -10.87
C ASP A 249 -15.83 -3.57 -11.64
N LYS A 250 -16.73 -4.26 -12.35
CA LYS A 250 -17.72 -3.61 -13.22
C LYS A 250 -18.69 -2.72 -12.44
N ASP A 251 -19.07 -3.12 -11.22
CA ASP A 251 -20.00 -2.34 -10.41
C ASP A 251 -19.33 -1.07 -9.88
N MET A 252 -18.06 -1.17 -9.50
CA MET A 252 -17.26 -0.01 -9.12
C MET A 252 -17.12 0.98 -10.27
N MET A 253 -16.83 0.50 -11.48
CA MET A 253 -16.73 1.35 -12.68
C MET A 253 -18.05 2.08 -13.00
N LYS A 254 -19.19 1.37 -12.95
CA LYS A 254 -20.52 1.94 -13.21
C LYS A 254 -20.91 3.01 -12.19
N ARG A 255 -20.48 2.86 -10.93
CA ARG A 255 -20.76 3.86 -9.89
C ARG A 255 -19.82 5.06 -9.96
N GLY A 256 -18.56 4.84 -10.34
CA GLY A 256 -17.52 5.88 -10.32
C GLY A 256 -17.61 6.88 -11.47
N ILE A 257 -18.14 6.49 -12.64
CA ILE A 257 -18.24 7.37 -13.80
C ILE A 257 -19.63 7.26 -14.43
N SER A 258 -20.27 8.38 -14.74
CA SER A 258 -21.37 8.41 -15.72
C SER A 258 -20.94 9.09 -17.01
N VAL A 259 -21.39 8.53 -18.13
CA VAL A 259 -21.15 9.07 -19.47
C VAL A 259 -22.51 9.30 -20.12
N GLU A 260 -22.77 10.55 -20.51
CA GLU A 260 -23.94 10.97 -21.28
C GLU A 260 -23.45 11.37 -22.68
N VAL A 261 -24.08 10.83 -23.72
CA VAL A 261 -23.76 11.15 -25.12
C VAL A 261 -25.01 11.71 -25.78
N ASP A 262 -24.91 12.96 -26.24
CA ASP A 262 -25.92 13.60 -27.07
C ASP A 262 -25.40 13.71 -28.50
N ALA A 263 -26.26 13.43 -29.48
CA ALA A 263 -25.90 13.50 -30.89
C ALA A 263 -27.00 14.22 -31.68
N THR A 264 -26.65 15.37 -32.24
CA THR A 264 -27.55 16.16 -33.08
C THR A 264 -27.08 16.13 -34.53
N ALA A 265 -27.89 15.51 -35.40
CA ALA A 265 -27.63 15.50 -36.84
C ALA A 265 -28.09 16.81 -37.48
N TYR A 266 -27.30 17.35 -38.41
CA TYR A 266 -27.66 18.52 -39.21
C TYR A 266 -27.09 18.42 -40.62
N LYS A 267 -27.64 19.21 -41.55
CA LYS A 267 -27.07 19.35 -42.90
C LYS A 267 -26.34 20.68 -42.97
N PHE A 268 -25.05 20.63 -43.29
CA PHE A 268 -24.28 21.82 -43.56
C PHE A 268 -24.45 22.21 -45.03
N LEU A 269 -25.06 23.37 -45.24
CA LEU A 269 -25.39 23.90 -46.56
C LEU A 269 -24.45 25.07 -46.87
N LEU A 270 -23.26 24.78 -47.42
CA LEU A 270 -22.28 25.82 -47.74
C LEU A 270 -22.64 26.57 -49.03
N LYS A 271 -23.25 25.88 -50.00
CA LYS A 271 -23.71 26.43 -51.28
C LYS A 271 -25.01 25.75 -51.70
N ALA A 272 -25.81 26.40 -52.55
CA ALA A 272 -27.02 25.80 -53.10
C ALA A 272 -26.70 24.49 -53.84
N GLY A 273 -27.43 23.43 -53.54
CA GLY A 273 -27.18 22.08 -54.07
C GLY A 273 -26.09 21.29 -53.35
N ASP A 274 -25.32 21.92 -52.45
CA ASP A 274 -24.30 21.27 -51.62
C ASP A 274 -24.86 21.00 -50.22
N SER A 275 -25.11 19.73 -49.91
CA SER A 275 -25.68 19.28 -48.63
C SER A 275 -24.79 18.21 -48.02
N ILE A 276 -23.98 18.61 -47.04
CA ILE A 276 -23.09 17.70 -46.32
C ILE A 276 -23.77 17.28 -45.01
N PRO A 277 -24.14 16.00 -44.84
CA PRO A 277 -24.63 15.51 -43.55
C PRO A 277 -23.52 15.61 -42.51
N LYS A 278 -23.83 16.22 -41.36
CA LYS A 278 -22.94 16.33 -40.21
C LYS A 278 -23.67 15.94 -38.94
N ALA A 279 -22.92 15.65 -37.90
CA ALA A 279 -23.44 15.47 -36.55
C ALA A 279 -22.57 16.24 -35.56
N VAL A 280 -23.21 16.89 -34.59
CA VAL A 280 -22.54 17.37 -33.38
C VAL A 280 -22.72 16.30 -32.33
N VAL A 281 -21.62 15.76 -31.83
CA VAL A 281 -21.62 14.77 -30.74
C VAL A 281 -21.07 15.45 -29.50
N THR A 282 -21.89 15.53 -28.45
CA THR A 282 -21.51 16.06 -27.14
C THR A 282 -21.37 14.90 -26.17
N VAL A 283 -20.18 14.75 -25.58
CA VAL A 283 -19.93 13.73 -24.56
C VAL A 283 -19.72 14.43 -23.22
N LYS A 284 -20.56 14.10 -22.24
CA LYS A 284 -20.43 14.58 -20.86
C LYS A 284 -20.04 13.41 -19.96
N MET A 285 -18.90 13.54 -19.31
CA MET A 285 -18.41 12.57 -18.33
C MET A 285 -18.43 13.19 -16.94
N VAL A 286 -19.02 12.49 -15.97
CA VAL A 286 -19.08 12.93 -14.57
C VAL A 286 -18.35 11.92 -13.70
N ASN A 287 -17.34 12.39 -12.97
CA ASN A 287 -16.69 11.62 -11.91
C ASN A 287 -17.57 11.67 -10.66
N LYS A 288 -18.02 10.50 -10.20
CA LYS A 288 -18.85 10.31 -9.00
C LYS A 288 -18.05 9.73 -7.82
N ALA A 289 -16.77 9.43 -8.01
CA ALA A 289 -15.92 8.93 -6.94
C ALA A 289 -15.45 10.05 -6.01
N GLY A 290 -15.13 9.67 -4.77
CA GLY A 290 -14.58 10.58 -3.76
C GLY A 290 -13.10 10.92 -3.96
N HIS A 291 -12.57 10.76 -5.17
CA HIS A 291 -11.20 11.04 -5.56
C HIS A 291 -11.14 11.22 -7.08
N ARG A 292 -10.02 11.69 -7.62
CA ARG A 292 -9.83 11.80 -9.08
C ARG A 292 -9.85 10.40 -9.72
N ILE A 293 -10.24 10.31 -11.00
CA ILE A 293 -10.17 9.08 -11.79
C ILE A 293 -9.61 9.42 -13.19
N PRO A 294 -8.68 8.62 -13.75
CA PRO A 294 -7.97 7.53 -13.08
C PRO A 294 -7.02 8.08 -12.02
N ASP A 295 -6.81 7.33 -10.95
CA ASP A 295 -5.84 7.67 -9.91
C ASP A 295 -5.19 6.43 -9.33
N GLY A 296 -3.98 6.61 -8.79
CA GLY A 296 -3.15 5.54 -8.25
C GLY A 296 -2.88 4.43 -9.25
#